data_AF-A0A521MBJ6-F1
#
_entry.id   AF-A0A521MBJ6-F1
#
_cell.length_a   1.000
_cell.length_b   1.000
_cell.length_c   1.000
_cell.angle_alpha   90.00
_cell.angle_beta   90.00
_cell.angle_gamma   90.00
#
_symmetry.space_group_name_H-M   'P 1'
#
loop_
_entity.id
_entity.type
_entity.pdbx_description
1 polymer ?
#
loop_
_entity_poly.entity_id
_entity_poly.type
_entity_poly.pdbx_seq_one_letter_code
_entity_poly.pdbx_strand_id
1 'polypeptide(L)'
;MSTTSPTSTVEQLRRRHQDLLKENLAKSASPEQCRQFVEQLIEAGRGVAARRDREALRKMLYFWAADAVARGELSRDTPLPELAPYSGSGPEEQGGSSTVSTSFTEDIEAAPDTRAIIRIAALARQWQVAGQNPGYLLSGAALEEAKNYRDNDLDIRAFVDASEVAAASAKSKRWKALTIATTLLASLLAAGIWRLVDLNAELEQANADLARESVELRLARDAVEIARTRESQQTRDEARRAIEALDASGPDPLKLLRALLKRLGDAQPKELSRLQVGPPTGPPNVTSSENTVSPAGVEQRAIAPTEDSECKGVLWLGNESDKLITNGGPLSGLQSGETITVRDGSSVRLRKSMPLPGYIMAAQIGVVPGGASLILTSKAEMHRSSSPSALDQYFASVTAPQQYCTRVFVQYTGDDSKAQALRSRLLGMSFQVPPVQEVKSAGKTDDVRVFWKQDLPMANLVAKDLGTFNGDKPLTVRQLFDFPNRPPAGTLEVWIDLNR
;
A
#
# COMPACT_ATOMS: atom_id res chain seq x y z
N MET A 1 -32.92 -50.56 -7.22
CA MET A 1 -32.08 -49.41 -7.58
C MET A 1 -32.81 -48.16 -7.13
N SER A 2 -32.32 -47.50 -6.09
CA SER A 2 -32.97 -46.29 -5.54
C SER A 2 -32.68 -45.12 -6.48
N THR A 3 -33.71 -44.59 -7.15
CA THR A 3 -33.58 -43.40 -7.99
C THR A 3 -33.45 -42.18 -7.09
N THR A 4 -32.23 -41.71 -6.89
CA THR A 4 -31.95 -40.46 -6.17
C THR A 4 -32.57 -39.30 -6.95
N SER A 5 -33.49 -38.56 -6.33
CA SER A 5 -34.15 -37.42 -6.98
C SER A 5 -33.11 -36.35 -7.38
N PRO A 6 -33.21 -35.73 -8.56
CA PRO A 6 -32.19 -34.82 -9.09
C PRO A 6 -31.88 -33.62 -8.18
N THR A 7 -32.87 -33.11 -7.44
CA THR A 7 -32.69 -32.04 -6.44
C THR A 7 -31.72 -32.46 -5.32
N SER A 8 -31.72 -33.74 -4.94
CA SER A 8 -30.80 -34.25 -3.91
C SER A 8 -29.35 -34.28 -4.39
N THR A 9 -29.12 -34.52 -5.68
CA THR A 9 -27.79 -34.54 -6.30
C THR A 9 -27.13 -33.16 -6.26
N VAL A 10 -27.88 -32.10 -6.58
CA VAL A 10 -27.35 -30.72 -6.61
C VAL A 10 -26.99 -30.24 -5.20
N GLU A 11 -27.82 -30.55 -4.20
CA GLU A 11 -27.51 -30.20 -2.80
C GLU A 11 -26.29 -30.96 -2.27
N GLN A 12 -26.13 -32.24 -2.64
CA GLN A 12 -24.94 -33.01 -2.27
C GLN A 12 -23.66 -32.40 -2.86
N LEU A 13 -23.69 -32.02 -4.14
CA LEU A 13 -22.55 -31.37 -4.79
C LEU A 13 -22.26 -29.99 -4.19
N ARG A 14 -23.28 -29.25 -3.77
CA ARG A 14 -23.08 -27.95 -3.10
C ARG A 14 -22.39 -28.10 -1.74
N ARG A 15 -22.77 -29.10 -0.93
CA ARG A 15 -22.07 -29.39 0.33
C ARG A 15 -20.62 -29.77 0.07
N ARG A 16 -20.40 -30.68 -0.88
CA ARG A 16 -19.03 -31.09 -1.27
C ARG A 16 -18.19 -29.92 -1.77
N HIS A 17 -18.77 -28.97 -2.52
CA HIS A 17 -18.08 -27.74 -2.91
C HIS A 17 -17.66 -26.89 -1.70
N GLN A 18 -18.54 -26.71 -0.71
CA GLN A 18 -18.22 -25.94 0.50
C GLN A 18 -17.12 -26.62 1.34
N ASP A 19 -17.14 -27.95 1.43
CA ASP A 19 -16.11 -28.70 2.16
C ASP A 19 -14.75 -28.59 1.44
N LEU A 20 -14.73 -28.78 0.12
CA LEU A 20 -13.52 -28.59 -0.68
C LEU A 20 -12.98 -27.15 -0.64
N LEU A 21 -13.85 -26.14 -0.57
CA LEU A 21 -13.41 -24.74 -0.39
C LEU A 21 -12.67 -24.55 0.93
N LYS A 22 -13.17 -25.12 2.02
CA LYS A 22 -12.51 -25.06 3.34
C LYS A 22 -11.16 -25.76 3.30
N GLU A 23 -11.09 -26.95 2.69
CA GLU A 23 -9.84 -27.70 2.53
C GLU A 23 -8.84 -26.97 1.63
N ASN A 24 -9.28 -26.33 0.54
CA ASN A 24 -8.40 -25.56 -0.36
C ASN A 24 -7.83 -24.33 0.34
N LEU A 25 -8.64 -23.60 1.13
CA LEU A 25 -8.17 -22.48 1.95
C LEU A 25 -7.15 -22.91 3.01
N ALA A 26 -7.32 -24.11 3.57
CA ALA A 26 -6.37 -24.73 4.48
C ALA A 26 -5.13 -25.34 3.78
N LYS A 27 -5.05 -25.25 2.45
CA LYS A 27 -4.03 -25.90 1.60
C LYS A 27 -3.94 -27.43 1.79
N SER A 28 -5.04 -28.06 2.21
CA SER A 28 -5.13 -29.50 2.43
C SER A 28 -5.87 -30.25 1.31
N ALA A 29 -6.58 -29.54 0.43
CA ALA A 29 -7.21 -30.15 -0.75
C ALA A 29 -6.14 -30.56 -1.76
N SER A 30 -6.11 -31.85 -2.11
CA SER A 30 -5.21 -32.35 -3.15
C SER A 30 -5.71 -31.96 -4.56
N PRO A 31 -4.81 -31.75 -5.52
CA PRO A 31 -5.17 -31.52 -6.93
C PRO A 31 -6.08 -32.61 -7.51
N GLU A 32 -5.90 -33.85 -7.06
CA GLU A 32 -6.72 -35.00 -7.48
C GLU A 32 -8.18 -34.88 -7.01
N GLN A 33 -8.42 -34.44 -5.77
CA GLN A 33 -9.78 -34.22 -5.27
C GLN A 33 -10.51 -33.12 -6.04
N CYS A 34 -9.81 -32.04 -6.42
CA CYS A 34 -10.37 -30.99 -7.25
C CYS A 34 -10.75 -31.51 -8.64
N ARG A 35 -9.89 -32.30 -9.29
CA ARG A 35 -10.17 -32.92 -10.61
C ARG A 35 -11.37 -33.86 -10.56
N GLN A 36 -11.42 -34.76 -9.58
CA GLN A 36 -12.56 -35.67 -9.37
C GLN A 36 -13.87 -34.92 -9.12
N PHE A 37 -13.81 -33.78 -8.43
CA PHE A 37 -15.00 -32.95 -8.21
C PHE A 37 -15.48 -32.25 -9.49
N VAL A 38 -14.55 -31.76 -10.32
CA VAL A 38 -14.87 -31.21 -11.65
C VAL A 38 -15.57 -32.26 -12.52
N GLU A 39 -15.06 -33.50 -12.55
CA GLU A 39 -15.69 -34.61 -13.29
C GLU A 39 -17.10 -34.93 -12.77
N GLN A 40 -17.30 -34.92 -11.45
CA GLN A 40 -18.62 -35.11 -10.84
C GLN A 40 -19.61 -34.01 -11.22
N LEU A 41 -19.16 -32.75 -11.28
CA LEU A 41 -19.99 -31.62 -11.71
C LEU A 41 -20.39 -31.77 -13.18
N ILE A 42 -19.46 -32.16 -14.06
CA ILE A 42 -19.73 -32.40 -15.48
C ILE A 42 -20.78 -33.50 -15.64
N GLU A 43 -20.59 -34.64 -14.99
CA GLU A 43 -21.48 -35.80 -15.10
C GLU A 43 -22.87 -35.53 -14.52
N ALA A 44 -22.95 -34.80 -13.41
CA ALA A 44 -24.22 -34.38 -12.82
C ALA A 44 -25.08 -33.53 -13.79
N GLY A 45 -24.46 -32.86 -14.75
CA GLY A 45 -25.14 -32.15 -15.83
C GLY A 45 -26.13 -33.03 -16.61
N ARG A 46 -25.90 -34.35 -16.71
CA ARG A 46 -26.82 -35.26 -17.43
C ARG A 46 -28.19 -35.39 -16.77
N GLY A 47 -28.24 -35.33 -15.44
CA GLY A 47 -29.46 -35.60 -14.65
C GLY A 47 -30.24 -34.35 -14.21
N VAL A 48 -29.72 -33.15 -14.49
CA VAL A 48 -30.32 -31.90 -14.00
C VAL A 48 -30.99 -31.15 -15.15
N ALA A 49 -32.32 -31.21 -15.18
CA ALA A 49 -33.15 -30.51 -16.16
C ALA A 49 -33.33 -29.02 -15.82
N ALA A 50 -33.58 -28.73 -14.53
CA ALA A 50 -33.94 -27.40 -14.08
C ALA A 50 -32.83 -26.37 -14.38
N ARG A 51 -33.18 -25.32 -15.14
CA ARG A 51 -32.22 -24.27 -15.57
C ARG A 51 -31.45 -23.65 -14.40
N ARG A 52 -32.15 -23.38 -13.28
CA ARG A 52 -31.55 -22.79 -12.09
C ARG A 52 -30.47 -23.68 -11.48
N ASP A 53 -30.70 -24.99 -11.44
CA ASP A 53 -29.76 -25.94 -10.86
C ASP A 53 -28.58 -26.20 -11.79
N ARG A 54 -28.79 -26.30 -13.11
CA ARG A 54 -27.70 -26.33 -14.10
C ARG A 54 -26.80 -25.11 -14.00
N GLU A 55 -27.38 -23.92 -13.80
CA GLU A 55 -26.62 -22.69 -13.63
C GLU A 55 -25.79 -22.71 -12.33
N ALA A 56 -26.32 -23.28 -11.24
CA ALA A 56 -25.55 -23.47 -10.01
C ALA A 56 -24.36 -24.42 -10.22
N LEU A 57 -24.55 -25.53 -10.93
CA LEU A 57 -23.47 -26.46 -11.27
C LEU A 57 -22.39 -25.78 -12.14
N ARG A 58 -22.79 -24.98 -13.13
CA ARG A 58 -21.86 -24.25 -14.02
C ARG A 58 -20.97 -23.28 -13.26
N LYS A 59 -21.53 -22.55 -12.29
CA LYS A 59 -20.76 -21.63 -11.44
C LYS A 59 -19.69 -22.36 -10.61
N MET A 60 -20.05 -23.50 -10.01
CA MET A 60 -19.08 -24.32 -9.28
C MET A 60 -18.00 -24.88 -10.22
N LEU A 61 -18.38 -25.29 -11.43
CA LEU A 61 -17.45 -25.80 -12.44
C LEU A 61 -16.40 -24.76 -12.86
N TYR A 62 -16.84 -23.53 -13.16
CA TYR A 62 -15.94 -22.46 -13.58
C TYR A 62 -15.03 -21.97 -12.45
N PHE A 63 -15.51 -21.98 -11.21
CA PHE A 63 -14.66 -21.68 -10.06
C PHE A 63 -13.46 -22.63 -9.99
N TRP A 64 -13.71 -23.94 -10.04
CA TRP A 64 -12.63 -24.94 -9.93
C TRP A 64 -11.75 -25.02 -11.16
N ALA A 65 -12.29 -24.73 -12.36
CA ALA A 65 -11.48 -24.61 -13.56
C ALA A 65 -10.50 -23.41 -13.47
N ALA A 66 -10.96 -22.27 -12.97
CA ALA A 66 -10.11 -21.09 -12.76
C ALA A 66 -9.04 -21.32 -11.68
N ASP A 67 -9.41 -21.99 -10.58
CA ASP A 67 -8.47 -22.37 -9.51
C ASP A 67 -7.37 -23.30 -10.04
N ALA A 68 -7.72 -24.29 -10.87
CA ALA A 68 -6.75 -25.19 -11.50
C ALA A 68 -5.76 -24.45 -12.44
N VAL A 69 -6.23 -23.45 -13.19
CA VAL A 69 -5.35 -22.59 -14.01
C VAL A 69 -4.43 -21.75 -13.12
N ALA A 70 -4.94 -21.20 -12.02
CA ALA A 70 -4.15 -20.39 -11.08
C ALA A 70 -3.04 -21.20 -10.40
N ARG A 71 -3.27 -22.49 -10.14
CA ARG A 71 -2.28 -23.42 -9.59
C ARG A 71 -1.31 -23.99 -10.64
N GLY A 72 -1.51 -23.70 -11.93
CA GLY A 72 -0.70 -24.25 -13.02
C GLY A 72 -1.00 -25.71 -13.35
N GLU A 73 -2.14 -26.25 -12.88
CA GLU A 73 -2.58 -27.62 -13.16
C GLU A 73 -3.27 -27.74 -14.52
N LEU A 74 -3.86 -26.65 -14.99
CA LEU A 74 -4.51 -26.55 -16.30
C LEU A 74 -3.82 -25.47 -17.14
N SER A 75 -3.54 -25.77 -18.42
CA SER A 75 -3.00 -24.76 -19.33
C SER A 75 -4.06 -23.70 -19.65
N ARG A 76 -3.64 -22.44 -19.80
CA ARG A 76 -4.52 -21.33 -20.20
C ARG A 76 -5.18 -21.54 -21.57
N ASP A 77 -4.58 -22.37 -22.42
CA ASP A 77 -5.11 -22.69 -23.74
C ASP A 77 -6.09 -23.88 -23.72
N THR A 78 -6.30 -24.50 -22.54
CA THR A 78 -7.25 -25.62 -22.42
C THR A 78 -8.67 -25.05 -22.44
N PRO A 79 -9.56 -25.54 -23.31
CA PRO A 79 -10.94 -25.08 -23.34
C PRO A 79 -11.61 -25.31 -21.98
N LEU A 80 -12.43 -24.35 -21.56
CA LEU A 80 -13.14 -24.43 -20.28
C LEU A 80 -14.06 -25.66 -20.27
N PRO A 81 -14.10 -26.43 -19.17
CA PRO A 81 -14.98 -27.58 -19.08
C PRO A 81 -16.45 -27.15 -19.13
N GLU A 82 -17.27 -27.92 -19.83
CA GLU A 82 -18.71 -27.71 -19.93
C GLU A 82 -19.48 -28.85 -19.24
N LEU A 83 -20.66 -28.53 -18.70
CA LEU A 83 -21.55 -29.55 -18.13
C LEU A 83 -22.04 -30.52 -19.21
N ALA A 84 -22.16 -31.80 -18.89
CA ALA A 84 -22.71 -32.77 -19.83
C ALA A 84 -24.14 -32.37 -20.29
N PRO A 85 -24.49 -32.60 -21.56
CA PRO A 85 -25.85 -32.38 -22.05
C PRO A 85 -26.87 -33.14 -21.20
N TYR A 86 -28.02 -32.53 -20.94
CA TYR A 86 -29.11 -33.21 -20.23
C TYR A 86 -29.57 -34.42 -21.05
N SER A 87 -29.61 -35.61 -20.44
CA SER A 87 -29.92 -36.86 -21.13
C SER A 87 -31.24 -37.49 -20.65
N GLY A 88 -31.97 -36.82 -19.76
CA GLY A 88 -33.23 -37.34 -19.23
C GLY A 88 -34.37 -37.17 -20.23
N SER A 89 -35.15 -38.23 -20.44
CA SER A 89 -36.46 -38.20 -21.10
C SER A 89 -37.56 -37.64 -20.19
N GLY A 90 -37.19 -36.79 -19.23
CA GLY A 90 -38.16 -36.09 -18.39
C GLY A 90 -39.03 -35.19 -19.27
N PRO A 91 -40.31 -35.02 -18.95
CA PRO A 91 -41.19 -34.17 -19.75
C PRO A 91 -40.49 -32.84 -19.88
N GLU A 92 -40.12 -32.49 -21.11
CA GLU A 92 -39.84 -31.11 -21.45
C GLU A 92 -41.00 -30.32 -20.83
N GLU A 93 -40.71 -29.47 -19.85
CA GLU A 93 -41.52 -28.28 -19.66
C GLU A 93 -41.38 -27.51 -20.97
N GLN A 94 -42.14 -27.95 -21.97
CA GLN A 94 -42.53 -27.15 -23.10
C GLN A 94 -43.16 -25.93 -22.46
N GLY A 95 -42.38 -24.85 -22.39
CA GLY A 95 -42.91 -23.50 -22.39
C GLY A 95 -43.74 -23.37 -23.65
N GLY A 96 -44.97 -23.89 -23.59
CA GLY A 96 -45.97 -23.82 -24.61
C GLY A 96 -46.34 -22.37 -24.79
N SER A 97 -45.67 -21.71 -25.72
CA SER A 97 -46.24 -20.64 -26.52
C SER A 97 -47.35 -21.26 -27.38
N SER A 98 -48.44 -21.67 -26.74
CA SER A 98 -49.60 -22.24 -27.40
C SER A 98 -50.59 -21.12 -27.72
N THR A 99 -50.44 -20.58 -28.93
CA THR A 99 -51.49 -19.85 -29.64
C THR A 99 -52.58 -20.87 -29.99
N VAL A 100 -53.53 -21.10 -29.07
CA VAL A 100 -54.72 -21.91 -29.33
C VAL A 100 -55.86 -20.98 -29.69
N SER A 101 -56.15 -20.89 -31.00
CA SER A 101 -57.44 -20.45 -31.51
C SER A 101 -58.47 -21.52 -31.19
N THR A 102 -59.15 -21.38 -30.05
CA THR A 102 -60.45 -22.00 -29.78
C THR A 102 -61.53 -20.95 -29.97
N SER A 103 -62.05 -20.87 -31.20
CA SER A 103 -63.36 -20.33 -31.49
C SER A 103 -64.41 -21.39 -31.11
N PHE A 104 -64.95 -21.37 -29.89
CA PHE A 104 -66.28 -21.89 -29.52
C PHE A 104 -66.50 -21.72 -28.01
N THR A 105 -67.21 -20.65 -27.62
CA THR A 105 -68.20 -20.48 -26.53
C THR A 105 -68.19 -19.02 -26.06
N GLU A 106 -68.92 -18.20 -26.81
CA GLU A 106 -69.63 -17.06 -26.21
C GLU A 106 -70.61 -17.61 -25.15
N ASP A 107 -70.80 -16.81 -24.10
CA ASP A 107 -71.80 -16.95 -23.01
C ASP A 107 -71.51 -17.85 -21.80
N ILE A 108 -70.28 -17.84 -21.27
CA ILE A 108 -70.09 -17.86 -19.82
C ILE A 108 -69.00 -16.84 -19.44
N GLU A 109 -69.39 -15.58 -19.33
CA GLU A 109 -68.64 -14.58 -18.57
C GLU A 109 -68.77 -14.93 -17.07
N ALA A 110 -68.15 -16.05 -16.67
CA ALA A 110 -68.02 -16.41 -15.27
C ALA A 110 -67.21 -15.30 -14.61
N ALA A 111 -67.87 -14.54 -13.73
CA ALA A 111 -67.25 -13.49 -12.95
C ALA A 111 -65.88 -13.98 -12.42
N PRO A 112 -64.84 -13.12 -12.43
CA PRO A 112 -63.46 -13.50 -12.05
C PRO A 112 -63.36 -14.32 -10.76
N ASP A 113 -64.32 -14.15 -9.84
CA ASP A 113 -64.49 -14.92 -8.62
C ASP A 113 -64.66 -16.43 -8.82
N THR A 114 -65.36 -16.87 -9.88
CA THR A 114 -65.63 -18.30 -10.13
C THR A 114 -64.34 -19.07 -10.42
N ARG A 115 -63.40 -18.46 -11.15
CA ARG A 115 -62.10 -19.08 -11.46
C ARG A 115 -61.22 -19.17 -10.21
N ALA A 116 -61.25 -18.15 -9.37
CA ALA A 116 -60.51 -18.14 -8.10
C ALA A 116 -61.03 -19.24 -7.15
N ILE A 117 -62.36 -19.39 -7.03
CA ILE A 117 -63.01 -20.44 -6.23
C ILE A 117 -62.59 -21.84 -6.72
N ILE A 118 -62.68 -22.11 -8.02
CA ILE A 118 -62.30 -23.42 -8.59
C ILE A 118 -60.83 -23.75 -8.28
N ARG A 119 -59.93 -22.76 -8.43
CA ARG A 119 -58.50 -22.93 -8.15
C ARG A 119 -58.24 -23.24 -6.67
N ILE A 120 -58.89 -22.51 -5.75
CA ILE A 120 -58.71 -22.72 -4.31
C ILE A 120 -59.34 -24.05 -3.87
N ALA A 121 -60.50 -24.42 -4.42
CA ALA A 121 -61.12 -25.72 -4.19
C ALA A 121 -60.22 -26.89 -4.63
N ALA A 122 -59.59 -26.77 -5.81
CA ALA A 122 -58.66 -27.78 -6.31
C ALA A 122 -57.43 -27.93 -5.38
N LEU A 123 -56.87 -26.82 -4.89
CA LEU A 123 -55.76 -26.84 -3.92
C LEU A 123 -56.16 -27.45 -2.58
N ALA A 124 -57.36 -27.13 -2.08
CA ALA A 124 -57.88 -27.70 -0.83
C ALA A 124 -58.00 -29.23 -0.92
N ARG A 125 -58.53 -29.75 -2.03
CA ARG A 125 -58.62 -31.21 -2.28
C ARG A 125 -57.24 -31.84 -2.43
N GLN A 126 -56.32 -31.18 -3.15
CA GLN A 126 -54.95 -31.67 -3.30
C GLN A 126 -54.24 -31.78 -1.94
N TRP A 127 -54.41 -30.79 -1.06
CA TRP A 127 -53.89 -30.81 0.30
C TRP A 127 -54.48 -31.97 1.13
N GLN A 128 -55.79 -32.21 1.05
CA GLN A 128 -56.43 -33.34 1.71
C GLN A 128 -55.90 -34.69 1.20
N VAL A 129 -55.84 -34.90 -0.13
CA VAL A 129 -55.32 -36.12 -0.76
C VAL A 129 -53.84 -36.35 -0.41
N ALA A 130 -53.07 -35.28 -0.25
CA ALA A 130 -51.67 -35.33 0.19
C ALA A 130 -51.50 -35.55 1.71
N GLY A 131 -52.56 -35.98 2.42
CA GLY A 131 -52.50 -36.25 3.87
C GLY A 131 -52.31 -34.98 4.70
N GLN A 132 -52.89 -33.86 4.26
CA GLN A 132 -52.79 -32.55 4.91
C GLN A 132 -51.36 -32.02 5.07
N ASN A 133 -50.48 -32.35 4.12
CA ASN A 133 -49.07 -31.95 4.18
C ASN A 133 -48.90 -30.42 4.27
N PRO A 134 -48.15 -29.89 5.26
CA PRO A 134 -47.97 -28.45 5.48
C PRO A 134 -47.33 -27.70 4.31
N GLY A 135 -46.67 -28.40 3.38
CA GLY A 135 -46.09 -27.81 2.17
C GLY A 135 -47.11 -27.26 1.17
N TYR A 136 -48.39 -27.64 1.28
CA TYR A 136 -49.47 -27.10 0.45
C TYR A 136 -50.19 -25.90 1.07
N LEU A 137 -49.94 -25.59 2.34
CA LEU A 137 -50.64 -24.52 3.03
C LEU A 137 -50.26 -23.15 2.46
N LEU A 138 -51.26 -22.28 2.33
CA LEU A 138 -51.09 -20.96 1.75
C LEU A 138 -50.40 -20.02 2.76
N SER A 139 -49.65 -19.05 2.23
CA SER A 139 -49.06 -17.98 3.04
C SER A 139 -49.03 -16.66 2.28
N GLY A 140 -48.94 -15.55 3.02
CA GLY A 140 -48.89 -14.20 2.41
C GLY A 140 -50.16 -13.86 1.62
N ALA A 141 -49.99 -13.26 0.44
CA ALA A 141 -51.11 -12.77 -0.38
C ALA A 141 -52.09 -13.86 -0.83
N ALA A 142 -51.61 -15.07 -1.11
CA ALA A 142 -52.47 -16.19 -1.52
C ALA A 142 -53.40 -16.65 -0.39
N LEU A 143 -52.95 -16.56 0.87
CA LEU A 143 -53.79 -16.83 2.04
C LEU A 143 -54.86 -15.74 2.20
N GLU A 144 -54.50 -14.46 2.05
CA GLU A 144 -55.47 -13.36 2.14
C GLU A 144 -56.52 -13.43 1.03
N GLU A 145 -56.14 -13.80 -0.20
CA GLU A 145 -57.08 -14.03 -1.30
C GLU A 145 -58.02 -15.20 -1.00
N ALA A 146 -57.49 -16.31 -0.46
CA ALA A 146 -58.29 -17.50 -0.17
C ALA A 146 -59.31 -17.30 0.95
N LYS A 147 -59.05 -16.41 1.92
CA LYS A 147 -60.01 -16.07 2.99
C LYS A 147 -61.34 -15.55 2.45
N ASN A 148 -61.33 -14.85 1.32
CA ASN A 148 -62.55 -14.31 0.71
C ASN A 148 -63.52 -15.41 0.24
N TYR A 149 -63.03 -16.64 0.08
CA TYR A 149 -63.81 -17.78 -0.41
C TYR A 149 -64.02 -18.86 0.66
N ARG A 150 -63.67 -18.57 1.93
CA ARG A 150 -63.71 -19.50 3.06
C ARG A 150 -65.08 -20.15 3.26
N ASP A 151 -66.16 -19.43 3.00
CA ASP A 151 -67.53 -19.89 3.26
C ASP A 151 -68.20 -20.58 2.08
N ASN A 152 -67.51 -20.68 0.94
CA ASN A 152 -68.07 -21.23 -0.30
C ASN A 152 -68.07 -22.77 -0.32
N ASP A 153 -67.16 -23.42 0.42
CA ASP A 153 -67.00 -24.88 0.46
C ASP A 153 -66.34 -25.32 1.80
N LEU A 154 -66.72 -26.46 2.35
CA LEU A 154 -66.16 -27.02 3.60
C LEU A 154 -64.67 -27.39 3.47
N ASP A 155 -64.25 -27.88 2.31
CA ASP A 155 -62.85 -28.22 2.04
C ASP A 155 -61.99 -26.96 1.98
N ILE A 156 -62.51 -25.90 1.35
CA ILE A 156 -61.86 -24.59 1.31
C ILE A 156 -61.72 -24.02 2.72
N ARG A 157 -62.78 -24.09 3.54
CA ARG A 157 -62.74 -23.64 4.94
C ARG A 157 -61.64 -24.34 5.73
N ALA A 158 -61.59 -25.67 5.69
CA ALA A 158 -60.59 -26.45 6.42
C ALA A 158 -59.16 -26.13 5.95
N PHE A 159 -58.96 -25.92 4.66
CA PHE A 159 -57.67 -25.58 4.07
C PHE A 159 -57.19 -24.17 4.45
N VAL A 160 -58.08 -23.18 4.44
CA VAL A 160 -57.78 -21.81 4.85
C VAL A 160 -57.44 -21.76 6.34
N ASP A 161 -58.23 -22.43 7.20
CA ASP A 161 -58.00 -22.46 8.65
C ASP A 161 -56.64 -23.09 9.01
N ALA A 162 -56.30 -24.20 8.37
CA ALA A 162 -54.99 -24.84 8.53
C ALA A 162 -53.85 -23.92 8.08
N SER A 163 -54.06 -23.18 6.98
CA SER A 163 -53.10 -22.22 6.44
C SER A 163 -52.89 -21.02 7.38
N GLU A 164 -53.95 -20.54 8.04
CA GLU A 164 -53.86 -19.47 9.05
C GLU A 164 -53.06 -19.91 10.28
N VAL A 165 -53.32 -21.10 10.82
CA VAL A 165 -52.57 -21.66 11.95
C VAL A 165 -51.09 -21.84 11.60
N ALA A 166 -50.80 -22.36 10.41
CA ALA A 166 -49.44 -22.51 9.92
C ALA A 166 -48.74 -21.16 9.76
N ALA A 167 -49.42 -20.15 9.19
CA ALA A 167 -48.88 -18.80 9.03
C ALA A 167 -48.59 -18.12 10.39
N ALA A 168 -49.49 -18.25 11.35
CA ALA A 168 -49.30 -17.74 12.71
C ALA A 168 -48.10 -18.41 13.41
N SER A 169 -47.98 -19.74 13.29
CA SER A 169 -46.86 -20.48 13.87
C SER A 169 -45.52 -20.13 13.21
N ALA A 170 -45.50 -19.93 11.88
CA ALA A 170 -44.31 -19.52 11.12
C ALA A 170 -43.82 -18.12 11.52
N LYS A 171 -44.74 -17.19 11.77
CA LYS A 171 -44.41 -15.85 12.30
C LYS A 171 -43.71 -16.00 13.65
N SER A 172 -44.27 -16.75 14.59
CA SER A 172 -43.65 -16.94 15.92
C SER A 172 -42.24 -17.56 15.86
N LYS A 173 -42.02 -18.55 14.97
CA LYS A 173 -40.71 -19.17 14.77
C LYS A 173 -39.68 -18.20 14.18
N ARG A 174 -40.09 -17.36 13.22
CA ARG A 174 -39.22 -16.31 12.64
C ARG A 174 -38.79 -15.28 13.68
N TRP A 175 -39.70 -14.84 14.55
CA TRP A 175 -39.38 -13.90 15.63
C TRP A 175 -38.41 -14.51 16.65
N LYS A 176 -38.60 -15.77 17.05
CA LYS A 176 -37.65 -16.49 17.93
C LYS A 176 -36.26 -16.68 17.29
N ALA A 177 -36.20 -16.98 16.00
CA ALA A 177 -34.93 -17.10 15.29
C ALA A 177 -34.21 -15.74 15.20
N LEU A 178 -34.95 -14.66 14.96
CA LEU A 178 -34.41 -13.31 14.91
C LEU A 178 -33.84 -12.88 16.27
N THR A 179 -34.52 -13.14 17.39
CA THR A 179 -34.00 -12.80 18.72
C THR A 179 -32.74 -13.59 19.10
N ILE A 180 -32.64 -14.85 18.68
CA ILE A 180 -31.42 -15.64 18.86
C ILE A 180 -30.27 -15.09 18.00
N ALA A 181 -30.55 -14.72 16.74
CA ALA A 181 -29.53 -14.16 15.85
C ALA A 181 -29.01 -12.80 16.35
N THR A 182 -29.90 -11.92 16.84
CA THR A 182 -29.50 -10.61 17.37
C THR A 182 -28.72 -10.72 18.67
N THR A 183 -29.08 -11.64 19.56
CA THR A 183 -28.32 -11.89 20.80
C THR A 183 -26.93 -12.44 20.51
N LEU A 184 -26.78 -13.40 19.58
CA LEU A 184 -25.47 -13.89 19.15
C LEU A 184 -24.61 -12.78 18.52
N LEU A 185 -25.20 -11.92 17.69
CA LEU A 185 -24.49 -10.80 17.09
C LEU A 185 -24.01 -9.79 18.15
N ALA A 186 -24.86 -9.46 19.12
CA ALA A 186 -24.50 -8.57 20.22
C ALA A 186 -23.36 -9.15 21.08
N SER A 187 -23.38 -10.47 21.36
CA SER A 187 -22.29 -11.14 22.07
C SER A 187 -20.97 -11.12 21.29
N LEU A 188 -21.00 -11.33 19.97
CA LEU A 188 -19.81 -11.24 19.13
C LEU A 188 -19.25 -9.82 19.07
N LEU A 189 -20.11 -8.81 19.01
CA LEU A 189 -19.70 -7.40 19.05
C LEU A 189 -19.05 -7.05 20.39
N ALA A 190 -19.63 -7.49 21.52
CA ALA A 190 -19.06 -7.27 22.84
C ALA A 190 -17.67 -7.92 22.99
N ALA A 191 -17.51 -9.17 22.51
CA ALA A 191 -16.21 -9.85 22.51
C ALA A 191 -15.17 -9.13 21.60
N GLY A 192 -15.60 -8.64 20.44
CA GLY A 192 -14.75 -7.86 19.54
C GLY A 192 -14.29 -6.54 20.15
N ILE A 193 -15.19 -5.81 20.83
CA ILE A 193 -14.84 -4.58 21.56
C ILE A 193 -13.85 -4.89 22.68
N TRP A 194 -14.07 -5.96 23.45
CA TRP A 194 -13.16 -6.36 24.52
C TRP A 194 -11.75 -6.67 23.99
N ARG A 195 -11.65 -7.39 22.86
CA ARG A 195 -10.35 -7.69 22.23
C ARG A 195 -9.65 -6.43 21.70
N LEU A 196 -10.39 -5.43 21.20
CA LEU A 196 -9.82 -4.16 20.76
C LEU A 196 -9.22 -3.37 21.94
N VAL A 197 -9.87 -3.37 23.10
CA VAL A 197 -9.34 -2.72 24.32
C VAL A 197 -8.04 -3.39 24.77
N ASP A 198 -8.01 -4.72 24.76
CA ASP A 198 -6.84 -5.51 25.14
C ASP A 198 -5.64 -5.26 24.20
N LEU A 199 -5.88 -5.23 22.88
CA LEU A 199 -4.85 -4.88 21.89
C LEU A 199 -4.32 -3.45 22.06
N ASN A 200 -5.18 -2.50 22.45
CA ASN A 200 -4.73 -1.13 22.74
C ASN A 200 -3.84 -1.08 23.99
N ALA A 201 -4.16 -1.87 25.03
CA ALA A 201 -3.33 -1.95 26.23
C ALA A 201 -1.95 -2.56 25.94
N GLU A 202 -1.90 -3.63 25.13
CA GLU A 202 -0.63 -4.22 24.65
C GLU A 202 0.21 -3.18 23.86
N LEU A 203 -0.44 -2.38 23.01
CA LEU A 203 0.23 -1.34 22.23
C LEU A 203 0.78 -0.20 23.10
N GLU A 204 0.02 0.23 24.13
CA GLU A 204 0.49 1.24 25.09
C GLU A 204 1.72 0.75 25.87
N GLN A 205 1.74 -0.53 26.26
CA GLN A 205 2.90 -1.13 26.93
C GLN A 205 4.12 -1.17 26.01
N ALA A 206 3.96 -1.64 24.78
CA ALA A 206 5.06 -1.68 23.81
C ALA A 206 5.64 -0.28 23.52
N ASN A 207 4.77 0.74 23.43
CA ASN A 207 5.20 2.12 23.26
C ASN A 207 5.93 2.66 24.50
N ALA A 208 5.48 2.29 25.70
CA ALA A 208 6.15 2.69 26.94
C ALA A 208 7.56 2.07 27.05
N ASP A 209 7.74 0.82 26.62
CA ASP A 209 9.05 0.16 26.62
C ASP A 209 9.98 0.76 25.57
N LEU A 210 9.50 1.04 24.36
CA LEU A 210 10.27 1.77 23.34
C LEU A 210 10.69 3.17 23.83
N ALA A 211 9.81 3.85 24.56
CA ALA A 211 10.12 5.14 25.14
C ALA A 211 11.26 5.03 26.17
N ARG A 212 11.26 4.00 27.02
CA ARG A 212 12.35 3.73 27.99
C ARG A 212 13.68 3.47 27.28
N GLU A 213 13.69 2.60 26.27
CA GLU A 213 14.90 2.30 25.50
C GLU A 213 15.46 3.55 24.80
N SER A 214 14.59 4.39 24.25
CA SER A 214 15.00 5.63 23.60
C SER A 214 15.65 6.63 24.58
N VAL A 215 15.21 6.65 25.83
CA VAL A 215 15.79 7.49 26.89
C VAL A 215 17.18 6.97 27.27
N GLU A 216 17.34 5.65 27.42
CA GLU A 216 18.66 5.05 27.70
C GLU A 216 19.68 5.32 26.59
N LEU A 217 19.27 5.19 25.32
CA LEU A 217 20.14 5.52 24.19
C LEU A 217 20.52 7.00 24.14
N ARG A 218 19.61 7.90 24.51
CA ARG A 218 19.92 9.33 24.62
C ARG A 218 20.95 9.59 25.72
N LEU A 219 20.74 9.03 26.90
CA LEU A 219 21.69 9.16 28.01
C LEU A 219 23.07 8.58 27.67
N ALA A 220 23.12 7.44 26.97
CA ALA A 220 24.37 6.85 26.51
C ALA A 220 25.08 7.74 25.48
N ARG A 221 24.33 8.31 24.52
CA ARG A 221 24.89 9.25 23.53
C ARG A 221 25.44 10.51 24.19
N ASP A 222 24.68 11.11 25.11
CA ASP A 222 25.09 12.31 25.83
C ASP A 222 26.34 12.04 26.69
N ALA A 223 26.43 10.88 27.34
CA ALA A 223 27.61 10.48 28.10
C ALA A 223 28.86 10.35 27.22
N VAL A 224 28.72 9.78 26.02
CA VAL A 224 29.82 9.69 25.03
C VAL A 224 30.24 11.09 24.55
N GLU A 225 29.30 11.99 24.31
CA GLU A 225 29.59 13.37 23.90
C GLU A 225 30.31 14.16 25.00
N ILE A 226 29.88 14.01 26.26
CA ILE A 226 30.55 14.61 27.43
C ILE A 226 31.96 14.03 27.59
N ALA A 227 32.16 12.73 27.40
CA ALA A 227 33.49 12.12 27.45
C ALA A 227 34.40 12.68 26.34
N ARG A 228 33.89 12.78 25.11
CA ARG A 228 34.63 13.30 23.96
C ARG A 228 34.99 14.79 24.11
N THR A 229 34.08 15.59 24.67
CA THR A 229 34.36 17.01 24.94
C THR A 229 35.40 17.20 26.03
N ARG A 230 35.37 16.39 27.10
CA ARG A 230 36.43 16.38 28.14
C ARG A 230 37.80 15.99 27.56
N GLU A 231 37.85 14.95 26.75
CA GLU A 231 39.11 14.51 26.11
C GLU A 231 39.68 15.60 25.17
N SER A 232 38.80 16.25 24.40
CA SER A 232 39.17 17.37 23.52
C SER A 232 39.68 18.57 24.32
N GLN A 233 39.02 18.92 25.43
CA GLN A 233 39.48 20.00 26.32
C GLN A 233 40.84 19.67 26.94
N GLN A 234 41.02 18.45 27.46
CA GLN A 234 42.30 18.01 28.01
C GLN A 234 43.42 18.08 26.96
N THR A 235 43.13 17.67 25.72
CA THR A 235 44.08 17.75 24.60
C THR A 235 44.43 19.20 24.25
N ARG A 236 43.45 20.12 24.26
CA ARG A 236 43.67 21.56 24.07
C ARG A 236 44.52 22.18 25.17
N ASP A 237 44.26 21.84 26.42
CA ASP A 237 45.00 22.35 27.57
C ASP A 237 46.46 21.87 27.54
N GLU A 238 46.69 20.60 27.18
CA GLU A 238 48.04 20.07 27.02
C GLU A 238 48.78 20.69 25.83
N ALA A 239 48.08 20.91 24.70
CA ALA A 239 48.63 21.64 23.56
C ALA A 239 49.03 23.07 23.94
N ARG A 240 48.17 23.77 24.69
CA ARG A 240 48.46 25.12 25.17
C ARG A 240 49.68 25.15 26.08
N ARG A 241 49.78 24.22 27.04
CA ARG A 241 50.97 24.11 27.91
C ARG A 241 52.23 23.79 27.13
N ALA A 242 52.14 22.96 26.08
CA ALA A 242 53.27 22.67 25.21
C ALA A 242 53.73 23.90 24.42
N ILE A 243 52.79 24.75 23.98
CA ILE A 243 53.11 26.03 23.31
C ILE A 243 53.73 27.02 24.30
N GLU A 244 53.14 27.22 25.48
CA GLU A 244 53.68 28.13 26.51
C GLU A 244 55.10 27.71 26.95
N ALA A 245 55.39 26.41 26.95
CA ALA A 245 56.73 25.89 27.22
C ALA A 245 57.74 26.09 26.08
N LEU A 246 57.28 26.30 24.85
CA LEU A 246 58.14 26.71 23.73
C LEU A 246 58.59 28.16 23.87
N ASP A 247 57.69 29.02 24.37
CA ASP A 247 57.98 30.44 24.59
C ASP A 247 58.83 30.67 25.84
N ALA A 248 58.72 29.80 26.85
CA ALA A 248 59.58 29.83 28.01
C ALA A 248 61.00 29.35 27.63
N SER A 249 62.01 30.21 27.81
CA SER A 249 63.44 29.93 27.58
C SER A 249 64.05 28.90 28.55
N GLY A 250 63.40 27.74 28.72
CA GLY A 250 63.86 26.64 29.54
C GLY A 250 64.90 25.76 28.81
N PRO A 251 65.55 24.83 29.54
CA PRO A 251 66.63 23.98 28.99
C PRO A 251 66.18 22.91 27.97
N ASP A 252 64.88 22.65 27.81
CA ASP A 252 64.31 21.80 26.74
C ASP A 252 62.85 22.17 26.41
N PRO A 253 62.62 23.24 25.61
CA PRO A 253 61.28 23.73 25.30
C PRO A 253 60.41 22.71 24.53
N LEU A 254 61.03 21.74 23.85
CA LEU A 254 60.33 20.76 23.01
C LEU A 254 59.83 19.53 23.78
N LYS A 255 60.21 19.36 25.05
CA LYS A 255 59.88 18.16 25.84
C LYS A 255 58.38 17.89 25.90
N LEU A 256 57.58 18.93 26.18
CA LEU A 256 56.12 18.79 26.33
C LEU A 256 55.43 18.54 24.98
N LEU A 257 55.90 19.20 23.91
CA LEU A 257 55.37 18.96 22.57
C LEU A 257 55.64 17.53 22.10
N ARG A 258 56.86 17.00 22.30
CA ARG A 258 57.17 15.60 21.95
C ARG A 258 56.33 14.62 22.76
N ALA A 259 56.07 14.90 24.04
CA ALA A 259 55.22 14.06 24.89
C ALA A 259 53.76 14.04 24.42
N LEU A 260 53.21 15.20 24.04
CA LEU A 260 51.85 15.33 23.49
C LEU A 260 51.70 14.59 22.16
N LEU A 261 52.63 14.81 21.22
CA LEU A 261 52.63 14.16 19.91
C LEU A 261 52.79 12.63 20.01
N LYS A 262 53.60 12.15 20.97
CA LYS A 262 53.72 10.72 21.26
C LYS A 262 52.42 10.13 21.83
N ARG A 263 51.69 10.88 22.65
CA ARG A 263 50.41 10.44 23.24
C ARG A 263 49.29 10.38 22.22
N LEU A 264 49.23 11.34 21.31
CA LEU A 264 48.23 11.38 20.24
C LEU A 264 48.40 10.29 19.18
N GLY A 265 49.47 9.47 19.27
CA GLY A 265 49.64 8.25 18.47
C GLY A 265 50.12 8.47 17.04
N ASP A 266 50.11 9.71 16.55
CA ASP A 266 50.38 10.01 15.13
C ASP A 266 51.85 10.26 14.80
N ALA A 267 52.74 10.49 15.78
CA ALA A 267 54.13 10.83 15.49
C ALA A 267 55.05 9.60 15.53
N GLN A 268 55.66 9.27 14.38
CA GLN A 268 56.68 8.22 14.36
C GLN A 268 57.92 8.65 15.19
N PRO A 269 58.61 7.74 15.89
CA PRO A 269 59.78 8.07 16.71
C PRO A 269 60.87 8.86 15.95
N LYS A 270 60.99 8.61 14.63
CA LYS A 270 61.92 9.33 13.75
C LYS A 270 61.53 10.80 13.53
N GLU A 271 60.25 11.12 13.48
CA GLU A 271 59.75 12.50 13.32
C GLU A 271 59.90 13.29 14.62
N LEU A 272 59.62 12.67 15.76
CA LEU A 272 59.86 13.26 17.09
C LEU A 272 61.33 13.60 17.33
N SER A 273 62.24 12.80 16.78
CA SER A 273 63.70 13.00 16.90
C SER A 273 64.22 14.13 15.99
N ARG A 274 63.46 14.50 14.95
CA ARG A 274 63.78 15.62 14.03
C ARG A 274 63.38 16.98 14.59
N LEU A 275 62.48 17.02 15.58
CA LEU A 275 62.18 18.24 16.32
C LEU A 275 63.36 18.60 17.22
N GLN A 276 64.28 19.40 16.68
CA GLN A 276 65.40 20.03 17.38
C GLN A 276 65.32 21.55 17.20
N VAL A 277 65.46 22.30 18.28
CA VAL A 277 65.60 23.76 18.19
C VAL A 277 67.05 24.05 17.82
N GLY A 278 67.31 24.29 16.53
CA GLY A 278 68.61 24.79 16.09
C GLY A 278 68.76 26.28 16.44
N PRO A 279 69.97 26.77 16.78
CA PRO A 279 70.22 28.20 16.88
C PRO A 279 69.87 28.87 15.53
N PRO A 280 69.27 30.07 15.53
CA PRO A 280 68.85 30.75 14.30
C PRO A 280 70.08 31.06 13.44
N THR A 281 70.40 30.17 12.51
CA THR A 281 71.44 30.37 11.50
C THR A 281 70.88 31.22 10.37
N GLY A 282 70.96 32.54 10.53
CA GLY A 282 70.81 33.52 9.45
C GLY A 282 69.36 33.92 9.10
N PRO A 283 69.19 35.10 8.47
CA PRO A 283 67.90 35.62 8.07
C PRO A 283 67.25 34.66 7.07
N PRO A 284 66.01 34.22 7.31
CA PRO A 284 65.39 33.21 6.48
C PRO A 284 64.91 33.87 5.18
N ASN A 285 65.50 33.46 4.06
CA ASN A 285 65.04 33.80 2.72
C ASN A 285 63.82 32.93 2.40
N VAL A 286 62.67 33.23 3.03
CA VAL A 286 61.42 32.49 2.79
C VAL A 286 60.66 33.21 1.68
N THR A 287 60.78 32.68 0.48
CA THR A 287 59.84 32.97 -0.60
C THR A 287 58.51 32.30 -0.23
N SER A 288 57.63 33.05 0.43
CA SER A 288 56.30 32.61 0.84
C SER A 288 55.50 32.13 -0.37
N SER A 289 55.48 30.82 -0.58
CA SER A 289 54.58 30.15 -1.51
C SER A 289 53.32 29.81 -0.74
N GLU A 290 52.38 30.75 -0.75
CA GLU A 290 51.10 30.71 -0.05
C GLU A 290 50.16 29.70 -0.72
N ASN A 291 50.43 28.40 -0.55
CA ASN A 291 49.51 27.33 -0.94
C ASN A 291 48.46 27.13 0.16
N THR A 292 47.53 28.08 0.24
CA THR A 292 46.28 27.91 0.97
C THR A 292 45.43 26.89 0.23
N VAL A 293 45.51 25.62 0.65
CA VAL A 293 44.57 24.59 0.20
C VAL A 293 43.23 24.88 0.89
N SER A 294 42.44 25.77 0.28
CA SER A 294 41.01 25.86 0.55
C SER A 294 40.41 24.47 0.33
N PRO A 295 39.64 23.89 1.29
CA PRO A 295 38.83 22.74 1.00
C PRO A 295 37.89 23.17 -0.13
N ALA A 296 38.07 22.60 -1.31
CA ALA A 296 37.23 22.88 -2.46
C ALA A 296 35.79 22.57 -2.04
N GLY A 297 35.03 23.63 -1.75
CA GLY A 297 33.59 23.53 -1.64
C GLY A 297 33.15 22.86 -2.93
N VAL A 298 32.55 21.68 -2.81
CA VAL A 298 31.89 21.05 -3.92
C VAL A 298 30.78 22.02 -4.29
N GLU A 299 31.06 22.92 -5.24
CA GLU A 299 30.05 23.76 -5.86
C GLU A 299 28.99 22.81 -6.36
N GLN A 300 27.87 22.77 -5.65
CA GLN A 300 26.64 22.19 -6.16
C GLN A 300 26.26 23.08 -7.34
N ARG A 301 26.80 22.76 -8.53
CA ARG A 301 26.29 23.28 -9.79
C ARG A 301 24.87 22.75 -9.90
N ALA A 302 23.91 23.57 -9.48
CA ALA A 302 22.52 23.37 -9.78
C ALA A 302 22.43 23.22 -11.30
N ILE A 303 22.12 22.01 -11.75
CA ILE A 303 21.80 21.79 -13.16
C ILE A 303 20.58 22.64 -13.43
N ALA A 304 20.69 23.54 -14.41
CA ALA A 304 19.59 24.40 -14.81
C ALA A 304 18.36 23.51 -15.07
N PRO A 305 17.22 23.79 -14.42
CA PRO A 305 16.04 22.95 -14.56
C PRO A 305 15.63 22.88 -16.03
N THR A 306 15.31 21.69 -16.53
CA THR A 306 14.71 21.55 -17.86
C THR A 306 13.32 22.16 -17.82
N GLU A 307 13.09 23.22 -18.61
CA GLU A 307 11.90 24.09 -18.53
C GLU A 307 10.55 23.37 -18.72
N ASP A 308 10.55 22.14 -19.25
CA ASP A 308 9.32 21.45 -19.67
C ASP A 308 8.72 20.47 -18.65
N SER A 309 9.33 20.29 -17.48
CA SER A 309 8.79 19.36 -16.47
C SER A 309 8.78 19.97 -15.07
N GLU A 310 7.57 20.25 -14.60
CA GLU A 310 7.31 20.80 -13.26
C GLU A 310 6.53 19.79 -12.42
N CYS A 311 6.80 19.75 -11.11
CA CYS A 311 5.98 19.09 -10.12
C CYS A 311 5.33 20.08 -9.17
N LYS A 312 4.10 19.79 -8.76
CA LYS A 312 3.34 20.58 -7.78
C LYS A 312 3.33 19.89 -6.42
N GLY A 313 3.50 20.67 -5.37
CA GLY A 313 3.42 20.16 -4.00
C GLY A 313 3.22 21.28 -2.99
N VAL A 314 3.35 20.95 -1.72
CA VAL A 314 3.27 21.89 -0.60
C VAL A 314 4.59 21.95 0.12
N LEU A 315 5.08 23.17 0.34
CA LEU A 315 6.32 23.47 1.04
C LEU A 315 6.01 24.02 2.44
N TRP A 316 6.79 23.58 3.43
CA TRP A 316 6.81 24.21 4.75
C TRP A 316 7.75 25.41 4.71
N LEU A 317 7.23 26.60 4.95
CA LEU A 317 7.99 27.85 4.84
C LEU A 317 8.67 28.25 6.16
N GLY A 318 8.42 27.50 7.23
CA GLY A 318 8.87 27.82 8.59
C GLY A 318 7.82 28.59 9.39
N ASN A 319 8.28 29.50 10.24
CA ASN A 319 7.46 30.43 11.00
C ASN A 319 8.02 31.86 10.83
N GLU A 320 7.32 32.89 11.31
CA GLU A 320 7.76 34.28 11.09
C GLU A 320 9.14 34.59 11.72
N SER A 321 9.55 33.88 12.78
CA SER A 321 10.87 34.04 13.43
C SER A 321 11.99 33.16 12.85
N ASP A 322 11.64 32.06 12.18
CA ASP A 322 12.59 31.16 11.50
C ASP A 322 12.02 30.76 10.13
N LYS A 323 12.30 31.61 9.14
CA LYS A 323 11.88 31.41 7.76
C LYS A 323 12.85 30.48 7.04
N LEU A 324 12.31 29.54 6.28
CA LEU A 324 13.08 28.63 5.42
C LEU A 324 13.30 29.18 4.01
N ILE A 325 12.93 30.44 3.78
CA ILE A 325 13.08 31.16 2.51
C ILE A 325 13.77 32.51 2.74
N THR A 326 14.49 33.01 1.74
CA THR A 326 15.26 34.27 1.81
C THR A 326 14.58 35.44 1.12
N ASN A 327 13.77 35.18 0.09
CA ASN A 327 13.09 36.20 -0.70
C ASN A 327 11.60 36.22 -0.32
N GLY A 328 11.19 37.22 0.45
CA GLY A 328 9.80 37.39 0.87
C GLY A 328 9.64 38.33 2.07
N GLY A 329 8.52 39.06 2.13
CA GLY A 329 8.11 39.82 3.30
C GLY A 329 7.72 38.92 4.48
N PRO A 330 6.82 39.35 5.38
CA PRO A 330 6.16 38.43 6.30
C PRO A 330 5.59 37.21 5.57
N LEU A 331 5.73 36.00 6.13
CA LEU A 331 5.21 34.77 5.50
C LEU A 331 3.71 34.88 5.25
N SER A 332 2.99 35.51 6.17
CA SER A 332 1.56 35.85 6.04
C SER A 332 1.21 36.74 4.85
N GLY A 333 2.19 37.47 4.28
CA GLY A 333 1.99 38.36 3.13
C GLY A 333 2.19 37.71 1.76
N LEU A 334 2.76 36.50 1.70
CA LEU A 334 3.11 35.84 0.44
C LEU A 334 1.88 35.47 -0.38
N GLN A 335 1.87 35.88 -1.65
CA GLN A 335 0.79 35.62 -2.61
C GLN A 335 1.15 34.54 -3.63
N SER A 336 0.11 33.99 -4.28
CA SER A 336 0.27 33.13 -5.44
C SER A 336 0.95 33.89 -6.59
N GLY A 337 1.87 33.23 -7.29
CA GLY A 337 2.65 33.78 -8.39
C GLY A 337 4.00 34.36 -7.97
N GLU A 338 4.24 34.58 -6.67
CA GLU A 338 5.54 35.04 -6.18
C GLU A 338 6.61 33.96 -6.32
N THR A 339 7.83 34.37 -6.65
CA THR A 339 9.00 33.48 -6.66
C THR A 339 9.67 33.54 -5.29
N ILE A 340 9.82 32.38 -4.66
CA ILE A 340 10.53 32.22 -3.38
C ILE A 340 11.83 31.46 -3.61
N THR A 341 12.82 31.70 -2.75
CA THR A 341 14.10 30.96 -2.77
C THR A 341 14.29 30.30 -1.41
N VAL A 342 14.54 28.99 -1.41
CA VAL A 342 14.84 28.23 -0.19
C VAL A 342 16.17 28.71 0.39
N ARG A 343 16.21 28.96 1.69
CA ARG A 343 17.42 29.43 2.40
C ARG A 343 18.59 28.47 2.18
N ASP A 344 19.77 29.02 1.91
CA ASP A 344 21.00 28.23 1.75
C ASP A 344 21.25 27.36 3.00
N GLY A 345 21.82 26.17 2.77
CA GLY A 345 22.04 25.18 3.83
C GLY A 345 20.77 24.54 4.41
N SER A 346 19.57 24.93 3.96
CA SER A 346 18.31 24.30 4.33
C SER A 346 17.86 23.34 3.23
N SER A 347 17.22 22.23 3.57
CA SER A 347 16.53 21.37 2.60
C SER A 347 15.12 21.14 3.09
N VAL A 348 14.13 21.41 2.24
CA VAL A 348 12.73 21.42 2.64
C VAL A 348 11.98 20.31 1.94
N ARG A 349 11.25 19.51 2.71
CA ARG A 349 10.44 18.41 2.19
C ARG A 349 9.25 18.98 1.43
N LEU A 350 9.10 18.56 0.18
CA LEU A 350 7.93 18.84 -0.63
C LEU A 350 6.88 17.75 -0.40
N ARG A 351 5.65 18.14 -0.10
CA ARG A 351 4.58 17.23 0.29
C ARG A 351 3.43 17.23 -0.72
N LYS A 352 2.64 16.17 -0.71
CA LYS A 352 1.52 15.99 -1.64
C LYS A 352 0.38 17.00 -1.43
N SER A 353 0.17 17.44 -0.20
CA SER A 353 -0.91 18.36 0.17
C SER A 353 -0.60 19.13 1.46
N MET A 354 -1.46 20.07 1.81
CA MET A 354 -1.43 20.79 3.09
C MET A 354 -1.55 19.80 4.27
N PRO A 355 -1.04 20.16 5.47
CA PRO A 355 -1.31 19.41 6.69
C PRO A 355 -2.82 19.32 6.95
N LEU A 356 -3.30 18.14 7.33
CA LEU A 356 -4.69 17.94 7.75
C LEU A 356 -4.92 18.51 9.17
N PRO A 357 -6.19 18.67 9.62
CA PRO A 357 -6.49 19.02 11.01
C PRO A 357 -5.73 18.13 12.01
N GLY A 358 -5.22 18.74 13.08
CA GLY A 358 -4.31 18.04 14.01
C GLY A 358 -2.85 17.99 13.56
N TYR A 359 -2.47 18.76 12.54
CA TYR A 359 -1.10 18.85 12.02
C TYR A 359 -0.58 17.51 11.45
N ILE A 360 -1.48 16.71 10.87
CA ILE A 360 -1.10 15.44 10.24
C ILE A 360 -0.48 15.76 8.87
N MET A 361 0.83 15.54 8.76
CA MET A 361 1.58 15.89 7.56
C MET A 361 1.32 14.92 6.42
N ALA A 362 1.05 15.44 5.23
CA ALA A 362 0.88 14.64 4.02
C ALA A 362 2.17 13.91 3.60
N ALA A 363 2.03 12.87 2.78
CA ALA A 363 3.16 12.11 2.24
C ALA A 363 4.17 13.03 1.54
N GLN A 364 5.45 12.77 1.79
CA GLN A 364 6.55 13.45 1.09
C GLN A 364 6.62 12.95 -0.35
N ILE A 365 6.63 13.87 -1.31
CA ILE A 365 6.80 13.60 -2.74
C ILE A 365 8.18 14.06 -3.25
N GLY A 366 8.82 15.01 -2.54
CA GLY A 366 10.03 15.67 -2.99
C GLY A 366 10.92 16.17 -1.87
N VAL A 367 12.13 16.61 -2.22
CA VAL A 367 12.98 17.46 -1.38
C VAL A 367 13.49 18.60 -2.24
N VAL A 368 13.26 19.84 -1.79
CA VAL A 368 13.77 21.03 -2.43
C VAL A 368 15.08 21.44 -1.74
N PRO A 369 16.21 21.51 -2.46
CA PRO A 369 17.49 21.90 -1.89
C PRO A 369 17.54 23.41 -1.59
N GLY A 370 18.50 23.81 -0.75
CA GLY A 370 18.78 25.22 -0.45
C GLY A 370 19.24 25.96 -1.71
N GLY A 371 18.89 27.23 -1.83
CA GLY A 371 19.16 28.05 -3.00
C GLY A 371 18.19 27.82 -4.17
N ALA A 372 17.33 26.80 -4.12
CA ALA A 372 16.35 26.56 -5.18
C ALA A 372 15.26 27.63 -5.19
N SER A 373 14.96 28.14 -6.40
CA SER A 373 13.82 29.03 -6.65
C SER A 373 12.58 28.24 -7.04
N LEU A 374 11.43 28.64 -6.48
CA LEU A 374 10.14 28.02 -6.68
C LEU A 374 9.07 29.09 -6.94
N ILE A 375 8.00 28.73 -7.63
CA ILE A 375 6.85 29.62 -7.83
C ILE A 375 5.73 29.20 -6.89
N LEU A 376 5.22 30.13 -6.09
CA LEU A 376 4.05 29.91 -5.25
C LEU A 376 2.80 29.75 -6.12
N THR A 377 2.00 28.72 -5.86
CA THR A 377 0.70 28.50 -6.54
C THR A 377 -0.49 28.71 -5.60
N SER A 378 -0.23 29.08 -4.35
CA SER A 378 -1.23 29.53 -3.38
C SER A 378 -0.63 30.61 -2.49
N LYS A 379 -1.49 31.36 -1.81
CA LYS A 379 -1.06 32.15 -0.65
C LYS A 379 -0.49 31.22 0.44
N ALA A 380 0.34 31.77 1.32
CA ALA A 380 0.78 31.05 2.51
C ALA A 380 -0.38 30.91 3.51
N GLU A 381 -0.55 29.71 4.05
CA GLU A 381 -1.57 29.35 5.02
C GLU A 381 -0.93 29.01 6.36
N MET A 382 -1.47 29.61 7.42
CA MET A 382 -1.04 29.38 8.78
C MET A 382 -1.68 28.10 9.33
N HIS A 383 -0.85 27.18 9.80
CA HIS A 383 -1.25 25.98 10.52
C HIS A 383 -0.66 26.00 11.92
N ARG A 384 -1.53 25.97 12.93
CA ARG A 384 -1.13 25.82 14.33
C ARG A 384 -1.06 24.34 14.68
N SER A 385 0.08 23.91 15.24
CA SER A 385 0.20 22.57 15.82
C SER A 385 -0.68 22.47 17.08
N SER A 386 -1.15 21.28 17.40
CA SER A 386 -2.01 21.03 18.58
C SER A 386 -1.32 21.32 19.92
N SER A 387 0.00 21.49 19.93
CA SER A 387 0.74 21.90 21.13
C SER A 387 0.51 23.38 21.45
N PRO A 388 0.11 23.74 22.69
CA PRO A 388 -0.11 25.14 23.10
C PRO A 388 1.14 26.03 22.97
N SER A 389 2.33 25.45 23.00
CA SER A 389 3.61 26.17 22.87
C SER A 389 4.13 26.22 21.44
N ALA A 390 3.44 25.61 20.47
CA ALA A 390 3.91 25.58 19.11
C ALA A 390 3.70 26.93 18.41
N LEU A 391 4.78 27.44 17.82
CA LEU A 391 4.73 28.61 16.94
C LEU A 391 3.88 28.31 15.72
N ASP A 392 3.20 29.35 15.22
CA ASP A 392 2.41 29.30 13.99
C ASP A 392 3.33 28.94 12.80
N GLN A 393 2.96 27.88 12.07
CA GLN A 393 3.74 27.36 10.94
C GLN A 393 3.08 27.72 9.63
N TYR A 394 3.84 28.15 8.63
CA TYR A 394 3.29 28.54 7.33
C TYR A 394 3.58 27.48 6.27
N PHE A 395 2.57 27.20 5.47
CA PHE A 395 2.65 26.28 4.34
C PHE A 395 2.12 26.96 3.08
N ALA A 396 2.68 26.64 1.93
CA ALA A 396 2.14 27.10 0.66
C ALA A 396 2.31 26.04 -0.42
N SER A 397 1.37 26.02 -1.37
CA SER A 397 1.53 25.23 -2.58
C SER A 397 2.55 25.89 -3.48
N VAL A 398 3.42 25.08 -4.08
CA VAL A 398 4.52 25.51 -4.96
C VAL A 398 4.58 24.65 -6.21
N THR A 399 5.06 25.26 -7.27
CA THR A 399 5.60 24.59 -8.46
C THR A 399 7.12 24.52 -8.33
N ALA A 400 7.66 23.32 -8.53
CA ALA A 400 9.07 22.98 -8.42
C ALA A 400 9.55 22.26 -9.68
N PRO A 401 10.84 22.35 -10.05
CA PRO A 401 11.43 21.47 -11.05
C PRO A 401 11.18 19.98 -10.75
N GLN A 402 10.81 19.19 -11.78
CA GLN A 402 10.48 17.76 -11.64
C GLN A 402 11.58 16.94 -10.97
N GLN A 403 12.86 17.32 -11.14
CA GLN A 403 14.01 16.66 -10.52
C GLN A 403 13.89 16.56 -8.99
N TYR A 404 13.33 17.58 -8.33
CA TYR A 404 13.14 17.61 -6.86
C TYR A 404 12.07 16.60 -6.38
N CYS A 405 11.16 16.20 -7.28
CA CYS A 405 10.14 15.18 -7.06
C CYS A 405 10.53 13.80 -7.57
N THR A 406 11.68 13.68 -8.23
CA THR A 406 12.11 12.44 -8.86
C THR A 406 12.94 11.62 -7.88
N ARG A 407 12.56 10.36 -7.70
CA ARG A 407 13.26 9.36 -6.89
C ARG A 407 13.95 8.37 -7.82
N VAL A 408 15.24 8.19 -7.61
CA VAL A 408 16.09 7.28 -8.39
C VAL A 408 16.54 6.14 -7.50
N PHE A 409 16.08 4.92 -7.76
CA PHE A 409 16.55 3.72 -7.09
C PHE A 409 17.73 3.15 -7.86
N VAL A 410 18.85 2.91 -7.20
CA VAL A 410 20.05 2.38 -7.84
C VAL A 410 20.22 0.92 -7.43
N GLN A 411 20.16 0.04 -8.43
CA GLN A 411 20.44 -1.38 -8.32
C GLN A 411 21.73 -1.67 -9.10
N TYR A 412 22.71 -2.27 -8.44
CA TYR A 412 24.04 -2.43 -9.03
C TYR A 412 24.64 -3.81 -8.77
N THR A 413 25.70 -4.14 -9.49
CA THR A 413 26.62 -5.22 -9.12
C THR A 413 28.06 -4.69 -9.22
N GLY A 414 28.96 -5.16 -8.37
CA GLY A 414 30.39 -4.80 -8.40
C GLY A 414 30.82 -3.88 -7.26
N ASP A 415 31.68 -2.90 -7.57
CA ASP A 415 32.36 -2.07 -6.58
C ASP A 415 31.39 -1.12 -5.83
N ASP A 416 31.21 -1.34 -4.52
CA ASP A 416 30.36 -0.49 -3.67
C ASP A 416 30.85 0.97 -3.60
N SER A 417 32.16 1.21 -3.66
CA SER A 417 32.70 2.58 -3.63
C SER A 417 32.28 3.38 -4.87
N LYS A 418 32.29 2.75 -6.05
CA LYS A 418 31.74 3.32 -7.29
C LYS A 418 30.23 3.56 -7.15
N ALA A 419 29.50 2.64 -6.51
CA ALA A 419 28.06 2.77 -6.28
C ALA A 419 27.73 3.97 -5.36
N GLN A 420 28.51 4.18 -4.31
CA GLN A 420 28.36 5.35 -3.42
C GLN A 420 28.72 6.66 -4.14
N ALA A 421 29.74 6.65 -5.00
CA ALA A 421 30.09 7.80 -5.83
C ALA A 421 28.96 8.16 -6.81
N LEU A 422 28.35 7.15 -7.46
CA LEU A 422 27.18 7.31 -8.32
C LEU A 422 25.99 7.90 -7.55
N ARG A 423 25.70 7.37 -6.37
CA ARG A 423 24.65 7.92 -5.49
C ARG A 423 24.93 9.38 -5.12
N SER A 424 26.16 9.71 -4.77
CA SER A 424 26.58 11.07 -4.43
C SER A 424 26.42 12.02 -5.62
N ARG A 425 26.71 11.54 -6.83
CA ARG A 425 26.49 12.30 -8.07
C ARG A 425 25.02 12.63 -8.26
N LEU A 426 24.13 11.65 -8.17
CA LEU A 426 22.68 11.84 -8.30
C LEU A 426 22.10 12.78 -7.22
N LEU A 427 22.59 12.68 -5.97
CA LEU A 427 22.23 13.62 -4.91
C LEU A 427 22.68 15.05 -5.24
N GLY A 428 23.87 15.22 -5.83
CA GLY A 428 24.35 16.52 -6.33
C GLY A 428 23.48 17.12 -7.44
N MET A 429 22.76 16.28 -8.19
CA MET A 429 21.75 16.69 -9.18
C MET A 429 20.38 16.97 -8.55
N SER A 430 20.28 16.92 -7.22
CA SER A 430 19.05 17.13 -6.45
C SER A 430 17.96 16.05 -6.64
N PHE A 431 18.34 14.85 -7.09
CA PHE A 431 17.44 13.69 -7.06
C PHE A 431 17.30 13.13 -5.65
N GLN A 432 16.17 12.49 -5.36
CA GLN A 432 16.02 11.67 -4.16
C GLN A 432 16.62 10.28 -4.41
N VAL A 433 17.69 9.94 -3.70
CA VAL A 433 18.39 8.66 -3.89
C VAL A 433 18.45 7.89 -2.58
N PRO A 434 17.60 6.86 -2.40
CA PRO A 434 17.72 5.90 -1.29
C PRO A 434 19.10 5.23 -1.25
N PRO A 435 19.43 4.45 -0.21
CA PRO A 435 20.62 3.61 -0.22
C PRO A 435 20.66 2.72 -1.48
N VAL A 436 21.84 2.63 -2.10
CA VAL A 436 22.08 1.74 -3.26
C VAL A 436 21.91 0.29 -2.84
N GLN A 437 21.44 -0.56 -3.76
CA GLN A 437 21.20 -1.97 -3.49
C GLN A 437 22.02 -2.83 -4.44
N GLU A 438 22.84 -3.73 -3.89
CA GLU A 438 23.55 -4.72 -4.69
C GLU A 438 22.57 -5.83 -5.08
N VAL A 439 22.41 -6.06 -6.38
CA VAL A 439 21.48 -7.03 -6.96
C VAL A 439 22.21 -7.78 -8.07
N LYS A 440 22.35 -9.10 -7.91
CA LYS A 440 23.08 -9.95 -8.89
C LYS A 440 22.54 -9.83 -10.32
N SER A 441 21.22 -9.64 -10.48
CA SER A 441 20.57 -9.46 -11.79
C SER A 441 20.83 -8.11 -12.45
N ALA A 442 21.49 -7.16 -11.78
CA ALA A 442 22.00 -5.94 -12.41
C ALA A 442 23.30 -6.17 -13.20
N GLY A 443 23.88 -7.37 -13.13
CA GLY A 443 25.00 -7.74 -13.99
C GLY A 443 24.65 -7.69 -15.46
N LYS A 444 25.55 -7.12 -16.27
CA LYS A 444 25.38 -6.92 -17.72
C LYS A 444 24.20 -6.03 -18.12
N THR A 445 23.63 -5.27 -17.20
CA THR A 445 22.62 -4.25 -17.51
C THR A 445 23.21 -2.87 -17.27
N ASP A 446 22.97 -1.95 -18.20
CA ASP A 446 23.41 -0.55 -18.13
C ASP A 446 22.23 0.32 -18.59
N ASP A 447 21.13 0.27 -17.83
CA ASP A 447 19.88 0.94 -18.18
C ASP A 447 19.28 1.81 -17.07
N VAL A 448 18.56 2.86 -17.50
CA VAL A 448 17.65 3.64 -16.68
C VAL A 448 16.24 3.26 -17.09
N ARG A 449 15.49 2.66 -16.17
CA ARG A 449 14.11 2.23 -16.39
C ARG A 449 13.15 3.34 -16.00
N VAL A 450 12.22 3.62 -16.91
CA VAL A 450 11.21 4.66 -16.75
C VAL A 450 9.82 4.07 -16.93
N PHE A 451 8.94 4.33 -15.97
CA PHE A 451 7.60 3.72 -15.91
C PHE A 451 6.48 4.63 -16.41
N TRP A 452 6.76 5.94 -16.51
CA TRP A 452 5.81 6.95 -16.95
C TRP A 452 6.41 7.82 -18.04
N LYS A 453 5.61 8.11 -19.08
CA LYS A 453 6.04 8.94 -20.21
C LYS A 453 6.53 10.33 -19.77
N GLN A 454 5.90 10.92 -18.76
CA GLN A 454 6.25 12.23 -18.22
C GLN A 454 7.62 12.27 -17.53
N ASP A 455 8.17 11.13 -17.11
CA ASP A 455 9.47 11.04 -16.44
C ASP A 455 10.64 10.82 -17.43
N LEU A 456 10.35 10.70 -18.73
CA LEU A 456 11.36 10.51 -19.79
C LEU A 456 12.46 11.58 -19.80
N PRO A 457 12.18 12.89 -19.65
CA PRO A 457 13.23 13.90 -19.61
C PRO A 457 14.23 13.67 -18.47
N MET A 458 13.73 13.30 -17.29
CA MET A 458 14.56 12.99 -16.12
C MET A 458 15.35 11.69 -16.33
N ALA A 459 14.74 10.67 -16.93
CA ALA A 459 15.44 9.42 -17.27
C ALA A 459 16.60 9.65 -18.24
N ASN A 460 16.40 10.49 -19.27
CA ASN A 460 17.46 10.86 -20.22
C ASN A 460 18.59 11.66 -19.56
N LEU A 461 18.25 12.58 -18.64
CA LEU A 461 19.22 13.34 -17.87
C LEU A 461 20.07 12.42 -16.99
N VAL A 462 19.44 11.52 -16.23
CA VAL A 462 20.13 10.51 -15.41
C VAL A 462 21.01 9.61 -16.28
N ALA A 463 20.48 9.12 -17.40
CA ALA A 463 21.21 8.23 -18.30
C ALA A 463 22.47 8.88 -18.89
N LYS A 464 22.38 10.16 -19.27
CA LYS A 464 23.52 10.94 -19.77
C LYS A 464 24.55 11.20 -18.69
N ASP A 465 24.12 11.67 -17.52
CA ASP A 465 25.03 12.08 -16.44
C ASP A 465 25.81 10.89 -15.86
N LEU A 466 25.13 9.75 -15.71
CA LEU A 466 25.76 8.53 -15.21
C LEU A 466 26.64 7.80 -16.23
N GLY A 467 26.77 8.32 -17.45
CA GLY A 467 27.64 7.72 -18.46
C GLY A 467 29.10 7.62 -18.04
N THR A 468 29.57 8.51 -17.16
CA THR A 468 30.93 8.47 -16.57
C THR A 468 31.21 7.20 -15.76
N PHE A 469 30.17 6.57 -15.23
CA PHE A 469 30.27 5.28 -14.53
C PHE A 469 30.16 4.07 -15.47
N ASN A 470 29.96 4.30 -16.77
CA ASN A 470 29.77 3.29 -17.81
C ASN A 470 30.71 3.53 -19.00
N GLY A 471 31.99 3.84 -18.71
CA GLY A 471 33.01 4.08 -19.74
C GLY A 471 32.68 5.24 -20.68
N ASP A 472 32.17 6.33 -20.09
CA ASP A 472 31.73 7.55 -20.77
C ASP A 472 30.60 7.36 -21.80
N LYS A 473 29.87 6.23 -21.72
CA LYS A 473 28.70 5.95 -22.55
C LYS A 473 27.42 6.15 -21.75
N PRO A 474 26.46 6.95 -22.25
CA PRO A 474 25.16 7.07 -21.61
C PRO A 474 24.51 5.70 -21.37
N LEU A 475 23.82 5.57 -20.24
CA LEU A 475 22.98 4.40 -19.96
C LEU A 475 21.83 4.32 -20.98
N THR A 476 21.33 3.12 -21.25
CA THR A 476 20.17 2.93 -22.13
C THR A 476 18.89 3.30 -21.40
N VAL A 477 18.03 4.15 -21.95
CA VAL A 477 16.73 4.43 -21.32
C VAL A 477 15.71 3.36 -21.74
N ARG A 478 15.29 2.50 -20.81
CA ARG A 478 14.31 1.44 -21.03
C ARG A 478 12.92 1.90 -20.59
N GLN A 479 12.01 2.00 -21.56
CA GLN A 479 10.62 2.39 -21.31
C GLN A 479 9.79 1.18 -20.90
N LEU A 480 9.15 1.26 -19.74
CA LEU A 480 8.32 0.20 -19.14
C LEU A 480 6.90 0.73 -18.85
N PHE A 481 6.27 1.37 -19.84
CA PHE A 481 4.99 2.06 -19.66
C PHE A 481 3.80 1.10 -19.45
N ASP A 482 3.98 -0.14 -19.83
CA ASP A 482 3.07 -1.29 -19.77
C ASP A 482 3.40 -2.24 -18.60
N PHE A 483 4.29 -1.85 -17.69
CA PHE A 483 4.66 -2.66 -16.53
C PHE A 483 3.44 -2.93 -15.60
N PRO A 484 3.15 -4.20 -15.24
CA PRO A 484 2.07 -4.49 -14.31
C PRO A 484 2.45 -3.96 -12.92
N ASN A 485 1.58 -3.14 -12.31
CA ASN A 485 1.83 -2.44 -11.04
C ASN A 485 2.97 -1.41 -11.11
N ARG A 486 2.84 -0.43 -12.00
CA ARG A 486 3.78 0.70 -12.09
C ARG A 486 3.99 1.38 -10.73
N PRO A 487 5.23 1.75 -10.37
CA PRO A 487 5.49 2.58 -9.20
C PRO A 487 4.85 3.97 -9.39
N PRO A 488 4.74 4.80 -8.34
CA PRO A 488 4.28 6.17 -8.47
C PRO A 488 5.11 6.97 -9.49
N ALA A 489 4.48 7.94 -10.17
CA ALA A 489 5.19 8.85 -11.07
C ALA A 489 6.32 9.60 -10.34
N GLY A 490 7.37 9.95 -11.09
CA GLY A 490 8.63 10.44 -10.55
C GLY A 490 9.56 9.31 -10.06
N THR A 491 9.25 8.04 -10.31
CA THR A 491 10.13 6.92 -9.94
C THR A 491 10.94 6.46 -11.14
N LEU A 492 12.26 6.45 -10.98
CA LEU A 492 13.23 5.88 -11.92
C LEU A 492 14.01 4.76 -11.25
N GLU A 493 14.42 3.75 -12.01
CA GLU A 493 15.39 2.75 -11.56
C GLU A 493 16.64 2.78 -12.43
N VAL A 494 17.81 2.80 -11.83
CA VAL A 494 19.11 2.65 -12.49
C VAL A 494 19.60 1.24 -12.22
N TRP A 495 19.90 0.50 -13.28
CA TRP A 495 20.46 -0.84 -13.25
C TRP A 495 21.83 -0.80 -13.95
N ILE A 496 22.91 -1.01 -13.19
CA ILE A 496 24.27 -0.77 -13.69
C ILE A 496 25.28 -1.83 -13.21
N ASP A 497 26.18 -2.26 -14.09
CA ASP A 497 27.29 -3.17 -13.79
C ASP A 497 28.61 -2.39 -13.59
N LEU A 498 29.06 -2.29 -12.34
CA LEU A 498 30.21 -1.48 -11.94
C LEU A 498 31.55 -2.26 -11.97
N ASN A 499 31.55 -3.52 -12.41
CA ASN A 499 32.75 -4.36 -12.52
C ASN A 499 33.62 -4.06 -13.76
N ARG A 500 33.25 -3.06 -14.55
CA ARG A 500 33.94 -2.71 -15.81
C ARG A 500 35.07 -1.73 -15.61
#